data_AF-A0A527V7M4-F1
#
_entry.id   AF-A0A527V7M4-F1
#
_cell.length_a   1.000
_cell.length_b   1.000
_cell.length_c   1.000
_cell.angle_alpha   90.00
_cell.angle_beta   90.00
_cell.angle_gamma   90.00
#
_symmetry.space_group_name_H-M   'P 1'
#
loop_
_entity.id
_entity.type
_entity.pdbx_description
1 polymer ?
#
loop_
_entity_poly.entity_id
_entity_poly.type
_entity_poly.pdbx_seq_one_letter_code
_entity_poly.pdbx_strand_id
1 'polypeptide(L)' 'MRRRSAVEPVIGHIKSEQSMGRNYLAGQQGDALNAIPAAAGYNFSLLLRWLNDFLSLLIALLQLRPKSVAA' A
#
# COMPACT_ATOMS: atom_id res chain seq x y z
N MET A 1 -2.63 19.77 -16.20
CA MET A 1 -1.70 19.03 -15.33
C MET A 1 -2.38 18.66 -14.00
N ARG A 2 -3.26 17.65 -13.95
CA ARG A 2 -3.96 17.24 -12.70
C ARG A 2 -3.32 16.05 -11.97
N ARG A 3 -2.33 15.39 -12.57
CA ARG A 3 -1.68 14.20 -11.98
C ARG A 3 -0.66 14.54 -10.89
N ARG A 4 0.06 15.67 -11.00
CA ARG A 4 1.04 16.11 -9.97
C ARG A 4 0.38 16.43 -8.63
N SER A 5 -0.80 17.06 -8.63
CA SER A 5 -1.53 17.40 -7.41
C SER A 5 -2.01 16.18 -6.62
N ALA A 6 -2.15 15.02 -7.26
CA ALA A 6 -2.46 13.76 -6.56
C ALA A 6 -1.21 13.03 -6.06
N VAL A 7 -0.04 13.31 -6.66
CA VAL A 7 1.24 12.68 -6.32
C VAL A 7 1.93 13.39 -5.16
N GLU A 8 1.86 14.72 -5.09
CA GLU A 8 2.42 15.53 -3.99
C GLU A 8 1.95 15.11 -2.59
N PRO A 9 0.64 14.88 -2.33
CA PRO A 9 0.19 14.41 -1.02
C PRO A 9 0.68 12.99 -0.71
N VAL A 10 0.80 12.11 -1.72
CA VAL A 10 1.37 10.76 -1.54
C VAL A 10 2.86 10.85 -1.17
N ILE A 11 3.63 11.72 -1.83
CA ILE A 11 5.04 11.96 -1.50
C ILE A 11 5.17 12.53 -0.08
N GLY A 12 4.31 13.48 0.29
CA GLY A 12 4.27 14.04 1.64
C GLY A 12 3.99 12.98 2.71
N HIS A 13 3.03 12.10 2.45
CA HIS A 13 2.66 11.02 3.36
C HIS A 13 3.76 9.96 3.51
N ILE A 14 4.43 9.58 2.41
CA ILE A 14 5.60 8.69 2.43
C ILE A 14 6.74 9.32 3.25
N LYS A 15 6.94 10.64 3.13
CA LYS A 15 7.98 11.37 3.87
C LYS A 15 7.68 11.48 5.38
N SER A 16 6.40 11.57 5.77
CA SER A 16 5.99 11.75 7.17
C SER A 16 5.71 10.46 7.93
N GLU A 17 5.12 9.44 7.29
CA GLU A 17 4.66 8.22 7.97
C GLU A 17 5.51 6.99 7.70
N GLN A 18 6.31 7.02 6.63
CA GLN A 18 7.20 5.92 6.30
C GLN A 18 8.63 6.18 6.78
N SER A 19 9.39 5.08 6.85
CA SER A 19 10.71 4.91 7.47
C SER A 19 11.82 5.91 7.07
N MET A 20 11.51 6.94 6.30
CA MET A 20 12.40 8.05 5.93
C MET A 20 12.90 8.82 7.16
N GLY A 21 12.07 9.01 8.20
CA GLY A 21 12.51 9.61 9.48
C GLY A 21 13.22 8.65 10.43
N ARG A 22 13.31 7.35 10.08
CA ARG A 22 14.00 6.30 10.86
C ARG A 22 15.29 5.84 10.19
N ASN A 23 15.84 6.67 9.29
CA ASN A 23 17.12 6.39 8.67
C ASN A 23 18.25 6.61 9.67
N TYR A 24 18.94 5.53 10.06
CA TYR A 24 20.13 5.59 10.91
C TYR A 24 21.43 5.58 10.09
N LEU A 25 21.35 5.55 8.76
CA LEU A 25 22.51 5.65 7.86
C LEU A 25 22.92 7.11 7.74
N ALA A 26 24.22 7.36 7.88
CA ALA A 26 24.76 8.72 7.92
C ALA A 26 24.73 9.40 6.54
N GLY A 27 24.15 10.61 6.50
CA GLY A 27 24.31 11.56 5.40
C GLY A 27 23.43 11.32 4.17
N GLN A 28 23.61 12.17 3.17
CA GLN A 28 22.75 12.29 1.98
C GLN A 28 22.68 10.99 1.16
N GLN A 29 23.74 10.17 1.19
CA GLN A 29 23.79 8.87 0.54
C GLN A 29 22.90 7.83 1.24
N GLY A 30 22.88 7.84 2.58
CA GLY A 30 21.99 7.00 3.38
C GLY A 30 20.52 7.31 3.10
N ASP A 31 20.17 8.59 2.95
CA ASP A 31 18.81 9.04 2.64
C ASP A 31 18.34 8.61 1.25
N ALA A 32 19.23 8.69 0.26
CA ALA A 32 18.93 8.21 -1.09
C ALA A 32 18.67 6.70 -1.12
N LEU A 33 19.45 5.93 -0.36
CA LEU A 33 19.29 4.48 -0.26
C LEU A 33 18.02 4.07 0.48
N ASN A 34 17.60 4.82 1.51
CA ASN A 34 16.37 4.54 2.26
C ASN A 34 15.09 4.93 1.50
N ALA A 35 15.18 5.90 0.58
CA ALA A 35 14.03 6.37 -0.22
C ALA A 35 13.45 5.26 -1.13
N ILE A 36 14.30 4.45 -1.75
CA ILE A 36 13.90 3.40 -2.69
C ILE A 36 13.06 2.30 -2.01
N PRO A 37 13.53 1.62 -0.94
CA PRO A 37 12.77 0.60 -0.24
C PRO A 37 11.58 1.18 0.53
N ALA A 38 11.64 2.43 1.01
CA ALA A 38 10.48 3.08 1.62
C ALA A 38 9.34 3.28 0.62
N ALA A 39 9.65 3.79 -0.58
CA ALA A 39 8.68 3.92 -1.67
C ALA A 39 8.16 2.55 -2.16
N ALA A 40 9.04 1.54 -2.26
CA ALA A 40 8.63 0.18 -2.58
C ALA A 40 7.69 -0.40 -1.51
N GLY A 41 8.02 -0.21 -0.23
CA GLY A 41 7.21 -0.64 0.91
C GLY A 41 5.82 0.02 0.95
N TYR A 42 5.70 1.26 0.48
CA TYR A 42 4.41 1.93 0.30
C TYR A 42 3.56 1.22 -0.73
N ASN A 43 4.16 0.96 -1.89
CA ASN A 43 3.48 0.32 -2.99
C ASN A 43 3.06 -1.12 -2.62
N PHE A 44 3.91 -1.87 -1.91
CA PHE A 44 3.56 -3.18 -1.39
C PHE A 44 2.43 -3.12 -0.35
N SER A 45 2.41 -2.11 0.51
CA SER A 45 1.34 -1.93 1.49
C SER A 45 -0.01 -1.68 0.81
N LEU A 46 -0.03 -0.92 -0.28
CA LEU A 46 -1.23 -0.71 -1.10
C LEU A 46 -1.68 -1.99 -1.81
N LEU A 47 -0.73 -2.74 -2.38
CA LEU A 47 -1.00 -4.02 -3.02
C LEU A 47 -1.56 -5.06 -2.04
N LEU A 48 -0.99 -5.14 -0.83
CA LEU A 48 -1.45 -6.05 0.22
C LEU A 48 -2.85 -5.68 0.71
N ARG A 49 -3.18 -4.38 0.85
CA ARG A 49 -4.54 -3.94 1.16
C ARG A 49 -5.54 -4.38 0.08
N TRP A 50 -5.21 -4.13 -1.18
CA TRP A 50 -6.07 -4.56 -2.29
C TRP A 50 -6.25 -6.09 -2.32
N LEU A 51 -5.16 -6.84 -2.10
CA LEU A 51 -5.21 -8.29 -2.03
C LEU A 51 -6.08 -8.77 -0.86
N ASN A 52 -5.99 -8.13 0.30
CA ASN A 52 -6.81 -8.46 1.46
C ASN A 52 -8.31 -8.24 1.19
N ASP A 53 -8.66 -7.13 0.54
CA ASP A 53 -10.05 -6.84 0.17
C ASP A 53 -10.55 -7.84 -0.88
N PHE A 54 -9.72 -8.15 -1.89
CA PHE A 54 -10.03 -9.15 -2.90
C PHE A 54 -10.27 -10.53 -2.30
N LEU A 55 -9.40 -10.99 -1.39
CA LEU A 55 -9.54 -12.26 -0.70
C LEU A 55 -10.79 -12.28 0.19
N SER A 56 -11.08 -11.18 0.87
CA SER A 56 -12.30 -11.05 1.70
C SER A 56 -13.57 -11.19 0.86
N LEU A 57 -13.61 -10.56 -0.33
CA LEU A 57 -14.71 -10.70 -1.28
C LEU A 57 -14.81 -12.11 -1.85
N LEU A 58 -13.68 -12.74 -2.18
CA LEU A 58 -13.63 -14.11 -2.67
C LEU A 58 -14.18 -15.09 -1.61
N ILE A 59 -13.77 -14.94 -0.35
CA ILE A 59 -14.28 -15.75 0.76
C ILE A 59 -15.79 -15.51 0.93
N ALA A 60 -16.26 -14.26 0.89
CA ALA A 60 -17.69 -13.96 0.99
C ALA A 60 -18.49 -14.60 -0.16
N LEU A 61 -17.96 -14.60 -1.39
CA LEU A 61 -18.55 -15.26 -2.55
C LEU A 61 -18.59 -16.78 -2.40
N LEU A 62 -17.54 -17.39 -1.83
CA LEU A 62 -17.52 -18.83 -1.55
C LEU A 62 -18.47 -19.21 -0.41
N GLN A 63 -18.70 -18.30 0.54
CA GLN A 63 -19.63 -18.46 1.66
C GLN A 63 -21.10 -18.22 1.27
N LEU A 64 -21.35 -17.57 0.13
CA LEU A 64 -22.67 -17.50 -0.49
C LEU A 64 -23.08 -18.91 -0.93
N ARG A 65 -23.60 -19.70 0.02
CA ARG A 65 -24.24 -20.98 -0.30
C ARG A 65 -25.35 -20.71 -1.32
N PRO A 66 -25.45 -21.46 -2.42
CA PRO A 66 -26.68 -21.48 -3.17
C PRO A 66 -27.77 -21.95 -2.21
N LYS A 67 -28.78 -21.11 -1.95
CA LYS A 67 -30.00 -21.57 -1.28
C LYS A 67 -30.45 -22.78 -2.09
N SER A 68 -30.42 -23.95 -1.48
CA SER A 68 -30.96 -25.17 -2.07
C SER A 68 -32.37 -24.80 -2.54
N VAL A 69 -32.56 -24.82 -3.85
CA VAL A 69 -33.89 -24.73 -4.45
C VAL A 69 -34.59 -25.97 -3.93
N ALA A 70 -35.33 -25.79 -2.85
CA ALA A 70 -36.23 -26.79 -2.32
C ALA A 70 -37.29 -27.00 -3.40
N ALA A 71 -37.22 -28.16 -4.05
CA ALA A 71 -38.29 -28.73 -4.86
C ALA A 71 -38.97 -29.83 -4.03
#